data_AF-A0A7V3ZYX2-F1
#
_entry.id   AF-A0A7V3ZYX2-F1
#
_cell.length_a   1.000
_cell.length_b   1.000
_cell.length_c   1.000
_cell.angle_alpha   90.00
_cell.angle_beta   90.00
_cell.angle_gamma   90.00
#
_symmetry.space_group_name_H-M   'P 1'
#
loop_
_entity.id
_entity.type
_entity.pdbx_description
1 polymer ?
#
loop_
_entity_poly.entity_id
_entity_poly.type
_entity_poly.pdbx_seq_one_letter_code
_entity_poly.pdbx_strand_id
1 'polypeptide(L)'
;MLYVISLLVFLYSESFLNSLLAFKNFDLEKGDSLLNVAFFEADNFLKNDILLIKEILARYRSKEEIKTIAEYYLRYYFGDSLKDASLDRLKEAKSDLTNYLKLLDCLLEEGKSFRTCKNFIDTMSDTLLIFHSSILMFKKFHRTQLTECLELLNDLIRKYPQTPYSEIASGYLGTIKFR
;
A
#
# COMPACT_ATOMS: atom_id res chain seq x y z
N MET A 1 30.86 4.08 4.35
CA MET A 1 29.60 4.86 4.48
C MET A 1 28.84 5.09 3.16
N LEU A 2 29.36 4.69 1.98
CA LEU A 2 28.60 4.73 0.72
C LEU A 2 27.68 3.51 0.50
N TYR A 3 27.98 2.37 1.13
CA TYR A 3 27.22 1.12 0.94
C TYR A 3 25.81 1.11 1.57
N VAL A 4 25.55 1.93 2.60
CA VAL A 4 24.25 1.92 3.31
C VAL A 4 23.20 2.76 2.57
N ILE A 5 23.62 3.84 1.89
CA ILE A 5 22.73 4.64 1.04
C ILE A 5 22.39 3.87 -0.24
N SER A 6 23.34 3.12 -0.82
CA SER A 6 23.05 2.24 -1.95
C SER A 6 22.09 1.10 -1.57
N LEU A 7 22.21 0.50 -0.39
CA LEU A 7 21.33 -0.61 0.01
C LEU A 7 19.87 -0.20 0.27
N LEU A 8 19.62 1.03 0.71
CA LEU A 8 18.25 1.57 0.86
C LEU A 8 17.60 1.86 -0.50
N VAL A 9 18.41 2.25 -1.51
CA VAL A 9 17.99 2.36 -2.92
C VAL A 9 17.75 0.97 -3.55
N PHE A 10 18.24 -0.11 -2.95
CA PHE A 10 18.06 -1.48 -3.47
C PHE A 10 16.74 -2.16 -3.08
N LEU A 11 15.93 -1.56 -2.20
CA LEU A 11 14.62 -2.13 -1.83
C LEU A 11 13.47 -1.58 -2.67
N TYR A 12 13.61 -0.38 -3.23
CA TYR A 12 12.56 0.30 -4.01
C TYR A 12 13.17 0.99 -5.23
N SER A 13 12.58 0.79 -6.41
CA SER A 13 13.16 1.33 -7.64
C SER A 13 13.09 2.87 -7.67
N GLU A 14 14.09 3.51 -8.29
CA GLU A 14 14.12 4.97 -8.43
C GLU A 14 12.89 5.49 -9.21
N SER A 15 12.43 4.72 -10.20
CA SER A 15 11.20 4.98 -10.94
C SER A 15 9.97 4.99 -10.03
N PHE A 16 9.93 4.14 -9.00
CA PHE A 16 8.82 4.12 -8.04
C PHE A 16 8.77 5.39 -7.19
N LEU A 17 9.91 5.84 -6.66
CA LEU A 17 10.00 7.12 -5.93
C LEU A 17 9.57 8.29 -6.82
N ASN A 18 10.13 8.36 -8.03
CA ASN A 18 9.86 9.46 -8.96
C ASN A 18 8.40 9.48 -9.44
N SER A 19 7.76 8.31 -9.56
CA SER A 19 6.32 8.21 -9.84
C SER A 19 5.49 8.86 -8.73
N LEU A 20 5.74 8.52 -7.47
CA LEU A 20 5.02 9.09 -6.33
C LEU A 20 5.27 10.61 -6.19
N LEU A 21 6.50 11.07 -6.46
CA LEU A 21 6.81 12.50 -6.49
C LEU A 21 6.07 13.24 -7.62
N ALA A 22 5.91 12.63 -8.79
CA ALA A 22 5.13 13.20 -9.89
C ALA A 22 3.64 13.32 -9.51
N PHE A 23 3.05 12.27 -8.93
CA PHE A 23 1.67 12.31 -8.44
C PHE A 23 1.46 13.39 -7.36
N LYS A 24 2.40 13.52 -6.41
CA LYS A 24 2.36 14.58 -5.39
C LYS A 24 2.34 15.99 -6.00
N ASN A 25 3.02 16.17 -7.12
CA ASN A 25 3.10 17.44 -7.86
C ASN A 25 2.01 17.59 -8.94
N PHE A 26 0.97 16.75 -8.92
CA PHE A 26 -0.15 16.75 -9.86
C PHE A 26 0.22 16.44 -11.33
N ASP A 27 1.39 15.85 -11.58
CA ASP A 27 1.83 15.39 -12.89
C ASP A 27 1.44 13.91 -13.08
N LEU A 28 0.16 13.70 -13.43
CA LEU A 28 -0.45 12.36 -13.49
C LEU A 28 0.14 11.51 -14.62
N GLU A 29 0.35 12.09 -15.80
CA GLU A 29 0.86 11.37 -16.97
C GLU A 29 2.28 10.87 -16.73
N LYS A 30 3.14 11.72 -16.17
CA LYS A 30 4.49 11.32 -15.78
C LYS A 30 4.48 10.30 -14.65
N GLY A 31 3.60 10.50 -13.66
CA GLY A 31 3.41 9.57 -12.55
C GLY A 31 3.07 8.16 -13.03
N ASP A 32 2.07 8.04 -13.90
CA ASP A 32 1.62 6.76 -14.48
C ASP A 32 2.71 6.09 -15.32
N SER A 33 3.39 6.88 -16.16
CA SER A 33 4.50 6.39 -16.99
C SER A 33 5.62 5.80 -16.14
N LEU A 34 6.06 6.53 -15.11
CA LEU A 34 7.10 6.07 -14.18
C LEU A 34 6.65 4.88 -13.33
N LEU A 35 5.37 4.80 -12.96
CA LEU A 35 4.82 3.66 -12.22
C LEU A 35 4.84 2.38 -13.05
N ASN A 36 4.63 2.49 -14.37
CA ASN A 36 4.77 1.38 -15.30
C ASN A 36 6.22 0.89 -15.40
N VAL A 37 7.18 1.83 -15.50
CA VAL A 37 8.61 1.48 -15.51
C VAL A 37 9.00 0.78 -14.20
N ALA A 38 8.58 1.33 -13.06
CA ALA A 38 8.82 0.76 -11.74
C ALA A 38 8.30 -0.68 -11.62
N PHE A 39 7.16 -1.00 -12.24
CA PHE A 39 6.62 -2.36 -12.24
C PHE A 39 7.58 -3.36 -12.91
N PHE A 40 8.26 -2.98 -14.00
CA PHE A 40 9.20 -3.88 -14.68
C PHE A 40 10.51 -4.06 -13.90
N GLU A 41 10.95 -3.02 -13.20
CA GLU A 41 12.17 -3.03 -12.38
C GLU A 41 12.01 -3.78 -11.04
N ALA A 42 10.78 -3.83 -10.53
CA ALA A 42 10.47 -4.35 -9.20
C ALA A 42 10.63 -5.88 -9.06
N ASP A 43 10.98 -6.31 -7.85
CA ASP A 43 10.84 -7.70 -7.44
C ASP A 43 9.36 -8.11 -7.34
N ASN A 44 9.08 -9.40 -7.14
CA ASN A 44 7.70 -9.89 -7.10
C ASN A 44 6.88 -9.27 -5.96
N PHE A 45 7.51 -8.87 -4.85
CA PHE A 45 6.79 -8.28 -3.72
C PHE A 45 6.38 -6.83 -4.03
N LEU A 46 7.32 -6.02 -4.51
CA LEU A 46 7.07 -4.64 -4.92
C LEU A 46 6.16 -4.55 -6.15
N LYS A 47 6.17 -5.54 -7.05
CA LYS A 47 5.19 -5.65 -8.13
C LYS A 47 3.76 -5.72 -7.62
N ASN A 48 3.50 -6.53 -6.59
CA ASN A 48 2.17 -6.64 -5.98
C ASN A 48 1.76 -5.31 -5.32
N ASP A 49 2.70 -4.63 -4.65
CA ASP A 49 2.48 -3.30 -4.08
C ASP A 49 2.13 -2.27 -5.17
N ILE A 50 2.83 -2.28 -6.32
CA ILE A 50 2.56 -1.38 -7.44
C ILE A 50 1.19 -1.66 -8.08
N LEU A 51 0.80 -2.92 -8.25
CA LEU A 51 -0.52 -3.28 -8.75
C LEU A 51 -1.64 -2.76 -7.83
N LEU A 52 -1.47 -2.94 -6.53
CA LEU A 52 -2.39 -2.42 -5.53
C LEU A 52 -2.50 -0.88 -5.60
N ILE A 53 -1.39 -0.17 -5.72
CA ILE A 53 -1.37 1.29 -5.89
C ILE A 53 -2.14 1.71 -7.15
N LYS A 54 -1.95 1.02 -8.27
CA LYS A 54 -2.68 1.29 -9.52
C LYS A 54 -4.19 1.13 -9.35
N GLU A 55 -4.64 0.08 -8.65
CA GLU A 55 -6.07 -0.13 -8.37
C GLU A 55 -6.66 0.99 -7.52
N ILE A 56 -5.90 1.47 -6.52
CA ILE A 56 -6.32 2.60 -5.68
C ILE A 56 -6.42 3.88 -6.52
N LEU A 57 -5.41 4.19 -7.33
CA LEU A 57 -5.40 5.37 -8.20
C LEU A 57 -6.51 5.32 -9.27
N ALA A 58 -6.83 4.14 -9.81
CA ALA A 58 -7.90 3.97 -10.78
C ALA A 58 -9.28 4.34 -10.21
N ARG A 59 -9.49 4.11 -8.90
CA ARG A 59 -10.71 4.44 -8.17
C ARG A 59 -10.76 5.91 -7.75
N TYR A 60 -9.66 6.48 -7.27
CA TYR A 60 -9.59 7.86 -6.79
C TYR A 60 -8.99 8.78 -7.87
N ARG A 61 -9.85 9.42 -8.65
CA ARG A 61 -9.45 10.16 -9.86
C ARG A 61 -9.26 11.66 -9.66
N SER A 62 -9.61 12.21 -8.49
CA SER A 62 -9.38 13.64 -8.27
C SER A 62 -7.89 13.90 -7.99
N LYS A 63 -7.40 15.04 -8.47
CA LYS A 63 -6.00 15.46 -8.29
C LYS A 63 -5.58 15.46 -6.82
N GLU A 64 -6.45 15.92 -5.92
CA GLU A 64 -6.16 16.00 -4.48
C GLU A 64 -6.13 14.63 -3.79
N GLU A 65 -7.01 13.71 -4.18
CA GLU A 65 -6.96 12.34 -3.65
C GLU A 65 -5.69 11.62 -4.10
N ILE A 66 -5.32 11.75 -5.38
CA ILE A 66 -4.09 11.15 -5.93
C ILE A 66 -2.86 11.68 -5.20
N LYS A 67 -2.78 13.00 -4.97
CA LYS A 67 -1.69 13.60 -4.18
C LYS A 67 -1.63 13.02 -2.77
N THR A 68 -2.78 12.90 -2.12
CA THR A 68 -2.89 12.35 -0.77
C THR A 68 -2.41 10.89 -0.70
N ILE A 69 -2.80 10.07 -1.68
CA ILE A 69 -2.34 8.69 -1.83
C ILE A 69 -0.82 8.64 -2.03
N ALA A 70 -0.28 9.52 -2.88
CA ALA A 70 1.15 9.59 -3.14
C ALA A 70 1.96 9.99 -1.90
N GLU A 71 1.51 11.00 -1.15
CA GLU A 71 2.14 11.43 0.11
C GLU A 71 2.16 10.31 1.14
N TYR A 72 1.08 9.54 1.24
CA TYR A 72 1.01 8.35 2.09
C TYR A 72 2.09 7.31 1.72
N TYR A 73 2.17 6.91 0.45
CA TYR A 73 3.14 5.88 0.03
C TYR A 73 4.59 6.37 0.08
N LEU A 74 4.83 7.66 -0.16
CA LEU A 74 6.15 8.28 0.06
C LEU A 74 6.60 8.12 1.51
N ARG A 75 5.72 8.44 2.47
CA ARG A 75 5.99 8.26 3.90
C ARG A 75 6.22 6.79 4.26
N TYR A 76 5.38 5.89 3.74
CA TYR A 76 5.43 4.45 4.04
C TYR A 76 6.75 3.80 3.60
N TYR A 77 7.18 4.05 2.36
CA TYR A 77 8.33 3.36 1.77
C TYR A 77 9.66 4.06 2.02
N PHE A 78 9.66 5.39 2.11
CA PHE A 78 10.89 6.21 2.08
C PHE A 78 11.05 7.07 3.34
N GLY A 79 10.46 6.65 4.47
CA GLY A 79 10.42 7.37 5.74
C GLY A 79 11.59 8.34 5.97
N ASP A 80 11.21 9.60 6.26
CA ASP A 80 12.07 10.76 6.61
C ASP A 80 12.71 11.60 5.50
N SER A 81 12.28 11.50 4.23
CA SER A 81 12.67 12.45 3.17
C SER A 81 11.77 13.69 3.02
N LEU A 82 10.69 13.82 3.80
CA LEU A 82 9.76 14.96 3.72
C LEU A 82 9.16 15.30 5.09
N LYS A 83 9.89 16.08 5.90
CA LYS A 83 9.50 16.53 7.25
C LYS A 83 8.32 17.52 7.34
N ASP A 84 7.60 17.81 6.26
CA ASP A 84 6.62 18.91 6.21
C ASP A 84 5.19 18.51 5.79
N ALA A 85 4.78 17.26 5.98
CA ALA A 85 3.37 16.89 5.86
C ALA A 85 2.77 16.71 7.26
N SER A 86 2.24 17.80 7.83
CA SER A 86 1.45 17.69 9.06
C SER A 86 0.16 16.92 8.78
N LEU A 87 -0.11 15.93 9.65
CA LEU A 87 -1.36 15.15 9.72
C LEU A 87 -2.64 16.03 9.72
N ASP A 88 -2.50 17.32 10.03
CA ASP A 88 -3.61 18.27 10.13
C ASP A 88 -4.28 18.59 8.78
N ARG A 89 -3.64 18.34 7.62
CA ARG A 89 -4.27 18.57 6.30
C ARG A 89 -5.15 17.40 5.81
N LEU A 90 -5.06 16.22 6.45
CA LEU A 90 -5.87 15.05 6.07
C LEU A 90 -7.31 15.12 6.59
N LYS A 91 -7.61 16.03 7.51
CA LYS A 91 -8.95 16.18 8.10
C LYS A 91 -9.98 16.83 7.16
N GLU A 92 -9.55 17.36 6.02
CA GLU A 92 -10.43 18.10 5.09
C GLU A 92 -10.92 17.29 3.87
N ALA A 93 -10.54 16.01 3.72
CA ALA A 93 -11.01 15.14 2.64
C ALA A 93 -12.21 14.25 3.07
N LYS A 94 -13.22 14.17 2.20
CA LYS A 94 -14.50 13.45 2.39
C LYS A 94 -14.32 11.98 2.83
N SER A 95 -15.37 11.47 3.46
CA SER A 95 -15.46 10.34 4.42
C SER A 95 -14.89 8.96 4.07
N ASP A 96 -14.31 8.72 2.90
CA ASP A 96 -13.85 7.37 2.50
C ASP A 96 -12.32 7.26 2.51
N LEU A 97 -11.61 8.22 1.92
CA LEU A 97 -10.13 8.23 1.90
C LEU A 97 -9.54 8.50 3.29
N THR A 98 -10.19 9.33 4.11
CA THR A 98 -9.72 9.65 5.46
C THR A 98 -9.83 8.44 6.41
N ASN A 99 -10.88 7.63 6.29
CA ASN A 99 -11.01 6.39 7.06
C ASN A 99 -10.03 5.31 6.57
N TYR A 100 -9.77 5.28 5.26
CA TYR A 100 -8.72 4.46 4.66
C TYR A 100 -7.32 4.80 5.19
N LEU A 101 -6.96 6.09 5.24
CA LEU A 101 -5.68 6.55 5.81
C LEU A 101 -5.59 6.33 7.32
N LYS A 102 -6.69 6.48 8.06
CA LYS A 102 -6.73 6.11 9.49
C LYS A 102 -6.47 4.61 9.72
N LEU A 103 -6.98 3.74 8.85
CA LEU A 103 -6.68 2.32 8.92
C LEU A 103 -5.20 2.07 8.64
N LEU A 104 -4.62 2.77 7.67
CA LEU A 104 -3.19 2.72 7.36
C LEU A 104 -2.33 3.14 8.56
N ASP A 105 -2.65 4.26 9.21
CA ASP A 105 -1.97 4.72 10.43
C ASP A 105 -2.16 3.73 11.60
N CYS A 106 -3.37 3.19 11.78
CA CYS A 106 -3.66 2.18 12.82
C CYS A 106 -2.81 0.91 12.66
N LEU A 107 -2.58 0.47 11.42
CA LEU A 107 -1.75 -0.70 11.12
C LEU A 107 -0.24 -0.44 11.24
N LEU A 108 0.18 0.81 11.02
CA LEU A 108 1.57 1.21 11.07
C LEU A 108 2.05 1.55 12.49
N GLU A 109 1.28 2.36 13.21
CA GLU A 109 1.74 3.03 14.43
C GLU A 109 1.31 2.35 15.72
N GLU A 110 0.13 1.74 15.77
CA GLU A 110 -0.37 1.20 17.02
C GLU A 110 -0.07 -0.29 17.10
N GLY A 111 0.67 -0.73 18.13
CA GLY A 111 0.96 -2.14 18.43
C GLY A 111 -0.28 -2.97 18.81
N LYS A 112 -1.40 -2.78 18.11
CA LYS A 112 -2.63 -3.53 18.24
C LYS A 112 -2.41 -4.98 17.85
N SER A 113 -3.19 -5.86 18.47
CA SER A 113 -3.20 -7.27 18.09
C SER A 113 -3.91 -7.45 16.75
N PHE A 114 -3.52 -8.50 16.02
CA PHE A 114 -4.16 -8.88 14.76
C PHE A 114 -5.67 -9.05 14.87
N ARG A 115 -6.18 -9.58 15.99
CA ARG A 115 -7.62 -9.72 16.23
C ARG A 115 -8.34 -8.37 16.22
N THR A 116 -7.76 -7.35 16.85
CA THR A 116 -8.35 -6.01 16.86
C THR A 116 -8.40 -5.42 15.45
N CYS A 117 -7.32 -5.56 14.69
CA CYS A 117 -7.26 -5.11 13.30
C CYS A 117 -8.27 -5.86 12.42
N LYS A 118 -8.38 -7.19 12.55
CA LYS A 118 -9.33 -8.02 11.79
C LYS A 118 -10.79 -7.63 12.07
N ASN A 119 -11.16 -7.48 13.34
CA ASN A 119 -12.51 -7.06 13.72
C ASN A 119 -12.88 -5.70 13.11
N PHE A 120 -11.92 -4.78 12.98
CA PHE A 120 -12.16 -3.49 12.34
C PHE A 120 -12.32 -3.61 10.82
N ILE A 121 -11.53 -4.43 10.14
CA ILE A 121 -11.71 -4.71 8.71
C ILE A 121 -13.10 -5.32 8.44
N ASP A 122 -13.55 -6.22 9.31
CA ASP A 122 -14.84 -6.90 9.14
C ASP A 122 -16.06 -5.96 9.28
N THR A 123 -15.90 -4.74 9.82
CA THR A 123 -16.99 -3.74 9.84
C THR A 123 -17.03 -2.88 8.58
N MET A 124 -16.05 -2.99 7.69
CA MET A 124 -15.99 -2.23 6.45
C MET A 124 -16.93 -2.83 5.40
N SER A 125 -17.49 -1.96 4.55
CA SER A 125 -18.34 -2.35 3.42
C SER A 125 -17.64 -2.21 2.07
N ASP A 126 -16.57 -1.43 1.98
CA ASP A 126 -15.86 -1.18 0.72
C ASP A 126 -14.83 -2.27 0.46
N THR A 127 -15.00 -3.00 -0.64
CA THR A 127 -14.12 -4.10 -1.06
C THR A 127 -12.67 -3.69 -1.24
N LEU A 128 -12.38 -2.53 -1.84
CA LEU A 128 -11.00 -2.08 -2.04
C LEU A 128 -10.34 -1.77 -0.70
N LEU A 129 -11.09 -1.13 0.21
CA LEU A 129 -10.61 -0.83 1.55
C LEU A 129 -10.33 -2.11 2.32
N ILE A 130 -11.27 -3.06 2.35
CA ILE A 130 -11.09 -4.38 2.97
C ILE A 130 -9.83 -5.05 2.43
N PHE A 131 -9.67 -5.06 1.10
CA PHE A 131 -8.54 -5.69 0.45
C PHE A 131 -7.21 -5.05 0.87
N HIS A 132 -7.08 -3.73 0.68
CA HIS A 132 -5.85 -3.02 1.02
C HIS A 132 -5.46 -3.19 2.49
N SER A 133 -6.44 -3.02 3.38
CA SER A 133 -6.30 -3.22 4.82
C SER A 133 -5.75 -4.59 5.18
N SER A 134 -6.26 -5.61 4.51
CA SER A 134 -5.85 -7.00 4.73
C SER A 134 -4.42 -7.25 4.24
N ILE A 135 -4.02 -6.63 3.12
CA ILE A 135 -2.62 -6.70 2.65
C ILE A 135 -1.66 -6.06 3.64
N LEU A 136 -2.02 -4.93 4.24
CA LEU A 136 -1.16 -4.26 5.22
C LEU A 136 -1.07 -5.02 6.54
N MET A 137 -2.20 -5.60 6.98
CA MET A 137 -2.20 -6.54 8.10
C MET A 137 -1.24 -7.71 7.83
N PHE A 138 -1.31 -8.29 6.63
CA PHE A 138 -0.34 -9.29 6.19
C PHE A 138 1.10 -8.77 6.30
N LYS A 139 1.42 -7.60 5.72
CA LYS A 139 2.77 -7.01 5.78
C LYS A 139 3.27 -6.79 7.21
N LYS A 140 2.38 -6.40 8.13
CA LYS A 140 2.70 -6.16 9.55
C LYS A 140 2.91 -7.45 10.35
N PHE A 141 2.01 -8.43 10.19
CA PHE A 141 1.90 -9.57 11.10
C PHE A 141 2.44 -10.89 10.54
N HIS A 142 2.74 -11.01 9.23
CA HIS A 142 3.16 -12.29 8.64
C HIS A 142 4.40 -12.92 9.30
N ARG A 143 5.27 -12.11 9.93
CA ARG A 143 6.45 -12.61 10.65
C ARG A 143 6.13 -13.23 12.01
N THR A 144 5.01 -12.88 12.62
CA THR A 144 4.64 -13.31 13.98
C THR A 144 3.39 -14.18 14.02
N GLN A 145 2.48 -14.04 13.05
CA GLN A 145 1.17 -14.69 12.96
C GLN A 145 0.92 -15.15 11.53
N LEU A 146 1.80 -16.00 11.02
CA LEU A 146 1.80 -16.44 9.63
C LEU A 146 0.50 -17.16 9.26
N THR A 147 0.03 -18.08 10.12
CA THR A 147 -1.18 -18.89 9.86
C THR A 147 -2.40 -18.01 9.64
N GLU A 148 -2.64 -17.06 10.54
CA GLU A 148 -3.76 -16.13 10.47
C GLU A 148 -3.66 -15.20 9.26
N CYS A 149 -2.44 -14.80 8.90
CA CYS A 149 -2.16 -14.01 7.70
C CYS A 149 -2.42 -14.79 6.40
N LEU A 150 -2.08 -16.09 6.37
CA LEU A 150 -2.38 -16.96 5.23
C LEU A 150 -3.88 -17.20 5.09
N GLU A 151 -4.59 -17.43 6.20
CA GLU A 151 -6.05 -17.54 6.20
C GLU A 151 -6.69 -16.25 5.69
N LEU A 152 -6.21 -15.08 6.13
CA LEU A 152 -6.68 -13.79 5.67
C LEU A 152 -6.55 -13.63 4.14
N LEU A 153 -5.40 -13.96 3.57
CA LEU A 153 -5.18 -13.87 2.11
C LEU A 153 -6.05 -14.86 1.34
N ASN A 154 -6.18 -16.10 1.82
CA ASN A 154 -7.05 -17.11 1.19
C ASN A 154 -8.53 -16.71 1.26
N ASP A 155 -8.96 -16.09 2.37
CA ASP A 155 -10.32 -15.56 2.51
C ASP A 155 -10.60 -14.44 1.50
N LEU A 156 -9.64 -13.54 1.23
CA LEU A 156 -9.79 -12.52 0.19
C LEU A 156 -9.98 -13.14 -1.20
N ILE A 157 -9.15 -14.13 -1.54
CA ILE A 157 -9.23 -14.83 -2.84
C ILE A 157 -10.58 -15.53 -3.00
N ARG A 158 -11.06 -16.19 -1.93
CA ARG A 158 -12.35 -16.89 -1.93
C ARG A 158 -13.55 -15.94 -1.99
N LYS A 159 -13.50 -14.82 -1.27
CA LYS A 159 -14.60 -13.84 -1.22
C LYS A 159 -14.71 -13.01 -2.49
N TYR A 160 -13.58 -12.71 -3.14
CA TYR A 160 -13.53 -11.85 -4.32
C TYR A 160 -12.89 -12.56 -5.52
N PRO A 161 -13.41 -13.71 -5.96
CA PRO A 161 -12.84 -14.46 -7.07
C PRO A 161 -12.95 -13.62 -8.36
N GLN A 162 -11.97 -13.75 -9.26
CA GLN A 162 -11.95 -13.07 -10.57
C GLN A 162 -11.85 -11.53 -10.49
N THR A 163 -11.35 -10.99 -9.38
CA THR A 163 -10.99 -9.58 -9.25
C THR A 163 -9.47 -9.40 -9.29
N PRO A 164 -8.94 -8.21 -9.67
CA PRO A 164 -7.52 -7.91 -9.54
C PRO A 164 -6.98 -8.19 -8.12
N TYR A 165 -7.84 -8.03 -7.11
CA TYR A 165 -7.55 -8.33 -5.71
C TYR A 165 -7.16 -9.78 -5.47
N SER A 166 -7.84 -10.73 -6.11
CA SER A 166 -7.51 -12.15 -5.98
C SER A 166 -6.14 -12.49 -6.57
N GLU A 167 -5.78 -11.86 -7.68
CA GLU A 167 -4.46 -12.03 -8.32
C GLU A 167 -3.35 -11.43 -7.45
N ILE A 168 -3.56 -10.22 -6.93
CA ILE A 168 -2.61 -9.55 -6.04
C ILE A 168 -2.42 -10.34 -4.73
N ALA A 169 -3.51 -10.81 -4.09
CA ALA A 169 -3.40 -11.66 -2.89
C ALA A 169 -2.67 -12.97 -3.17
N SER A 170 -2.93 -13.60 -4.32
CA SER A 170 -2.21 -14.80 -4.76
C SER A 170 -0.72 -14.51 -4.96
N GLY A 171 -0.39 -13.32 -5.48
CA GLY A 171 0.97 -12.81 -5.56
C GLY A 171 1.67 -12.78 -4.20
N TYR A 172 1.04 -12.22 -3.17
CA TYR A 172 1.60 -12.21 -1.81
C TYR A 172 1.75 -13.63 -1.23
N LEU A 173 0.78 -14.53 -1.43
CA LEU A 173 0.92 -15.95 -1.04
C LEU A 173 2.14 -16.60 -1.70
N GLY A 174 2.37 -16.29 -2.97
CA GLY A 174 3.54 -16.75 -3.73
C GLY A 174 4.86 -16.27 -3.15
N THR A 175 4.93 -15.04 -2.62
CA THR A 175 6.17 -14.49 -2.04
C THR A 175 6.60 -15.13 -0.72
N ILE A 176 5.67 -15.72 0.03
CA ILE A 176 5.95 -16.38 1.32
C ILE A 176 6.67 -17.71 1.12
N LYS A 177 6.42 -18.41 0.01
CA LYS A 177 6.99 -19.74 -0.25
C LYS A 177 8.50 -19.74 -0.55
N PHE A 178 9.13 -18.56 -0.64
CA PHE A 178 10.53 -18.41 -1.06
C PHE A 178 11.41 -17.63 -0.06
N ARG A 179 10.98 -17.49 1.21
CA ARG A 179 11.81 -16.91 2.28
C ARG A 179 11.87 -17.80 3.51
#